data_AF-A0A936RU46-F1
#
_entry.id   AF-A0A936RU46-F1
#
_cell.length_a   1.000
_cell.length_b   1.000
_cell.length_c   1.000
_cell.angle_alpha   90.00
_cell.angle_beta   90.00
_cell.angle_gamma   90.00
#
_symmetry.space_group_name_H-M   'P 1'
#
loop_
_entity.id
_entity.type
_entity.pdbx_description
1 polymer ?
#
loop_
_entity_poly.entity_id
_entity_poly.type
_entity_poly.pdbx_seq_one_letter_code
_entity_poly.pdbx_strand_id
1 'polypeptide(L)'
;MGGFLRALEKVGLVELETARNGADADLPNTADVDALIARELAAPVPPINADSAELELVMAPPPSDDIQPRELGAIFAAANIPPSPYPAEKMLRLLDGLKAMDVSSRRVAVQAMDAADDAWTIDDALLDAQRKVAALNAEKQRILAQAQQIVADNQQLALARDELQRTRVEALRAQIAELERSMAAEIEQAGADKATCQAAGEGAKLAAQREQARLESETQGFTSLLDMFGSKN
;
A
#
# COMPACT_ATOMS: atom_id res chain seq x y z
N MET A 1 4.85 62.22 -15.71
CA MET A 1 4.73 60.87 -15.12
C MET A 1 4.95 59.86 -16.24
N GLY A 2 5.89 58.93 -16.24
CA GLY A 2 7.08 58.73 -15.41
C GLY A 2 7.95 57.70 -16.14
N GLY A 3 9.24 58.01 -16.38
CA GLY A 3 10.17 57.14 -17.11
C GLY A 3 10.38 55.75 -16.50
N PHE A 4 9.88 55.55 -15.28
CA PHE A 4 9.87 54.28 -14.56
C PHE A 4 9.03 53.19 -15.25
N LEU A 5 7.88 53.54 -15.86
CA LEU A 5 7.02 52.56 -16.54
C LEU A 5 7.67 52.02 -17.83
N ARG A 6 8.36 52.86 -18.60
CA ARG A 6 9.12 52.45 -19.81
C ARG A 6 10.36 51.60 -19.48
N ALA A 7 10.94 51.75 -18.29
CA ALA A 7 12.07 50.92 -17.87
C ALA A 7 11.60 49.49 -17.53
N LEU A 8 10.39 49.34 -16.97
CA LEU A 8 9.81 48.04 -16.63
C LEU A 8 9.32 47.24 -17.85
N GLU A 9 8.84 47.93 -18.89
CA GLU A 9 8.54 47.33 -20.20
C GLU A 9 9.79 46.69 -20.85
N LYS A 10 10.93 47.40 -20.81
CA LYS A 10 12.19 46.92 -21.41
C LYS A 10 12.79 45.67 -20.74
N VAL A 11 12.40 45.41 -19.50
CA VAL A 11 12.82 44.23 -18.72
C VAL A 11 11.72 43.15 -18.72
N GLY A 12 10.62 43.37 -19.46
CA GLY A 12 9.56 42.37 -19.69
C GLY A 12 8.60 42.17 -18.51
N LEU A 13 8.46 43.17 -17.62
CA LEU A 13 7.67 43.03 -16.39
C LEU A 13 6.25 43.62 -16.47
N VAL A 14 5.92 44.45 -17.47
CA VAL A 14 4.58 45.05 -17.64
C VAL A 14 4.26 45.29 -19.12
N GLU A 15 3.08 44.87 -19.57
CA GLU A 15 2.50 45.26 -20.87
C GLU A 15 1.42 46.35 -20.66
N LEU A 16 1.47 47.40 -21.48
CA LEU A 16 0.48 48.48 -21.52
C LEU A 16 -0.33 48.34 -22.80
N GLU A 17 -1.54 47.80 -22.69
CA GLU A 17 -2.50 47.69 -23.79
C GLU A 17 -3.24 49.01 -24.07
N THR A 18 -3.75 49.07 -25.31
CA THR A 18 -4.63 50.07 -25.98
C THR A 18 -3.87 51.09 -26.83
N ALA A 19 -4.10 51.24 -28.13
CA ALA A 19 -5.21 50.90 -29.04
C ALA A 19 -4.69 51.06 -30.50
N ARG A 20 -5.20 50.51 -31.61
CA ARG A 20 -6.33 49.64 -31.96
C ARG A 20 -6.18 49.31 -33.47
N ASN A 21 -6.53 48.07 -33.82
CA ASN A 21 -6.97 47.53 -35.13
C ASN A 21 -6.11 47.70 -36.38
N GLY A 22 -5.76 46.54 -36.95
CA GLY A 22 -5.66 46.37 -38.40
C GLY A 22 -4.73 45.24 -38.82
N ALA A 23 -5.29 44.04 -38.99
CA ALA A 23 -4.96 42.99 -39.97
C ALA A 23 -5.08 41.60 -39.33
N ASP A 24 -6.18 40.94 -39.64
CA ASP A 24 -6.41 39.52 -39.39
C ASP A 24 -5.32 38.69 -40.10
N ALA A 25 -4.32 38.28 -39.33
CA ALA A 25 -3.57 37.07 -39.59
C ALA A 25 -3.97 36.10 -38.49
N ASP A 26 -4.60 35.00 -38.89
CA ASP A 26 -5.18 33.95 -38.05
C ASP A 26 -4.08 33.28 -37.21
N LEU A 27 -3.70 33.95 -36.11
CA LEU A 27 -2.95 33.36 -35.02
C LEU A 27 -3.93 32.53 -34.20
N PRO A 28 -3.56 31.30 -33.78
CA PRO A 28 -4.42 30.53 -32.90
C PRO A 28 -4.77 31.39 -31.67
N ASN A 29 -6.07 31.54 -31.41
CA ASN A 29 -6.58 32.36 -30.32
C ASN A 29 -6.02 31.80 -29.01
N THR A 30 -5.62 32.67 -28.07
CA THR A 30 -5.09 32.26 -26.77
C THR A 30 -6.06 31.35 -26.01
N ALA A 31 -7.36 31.53 -26.25
CA ALA A 31 -8.42 30.66 -25.75
C ALA A 31 -8.36 29.21 -26.28
N ASP A 32 -7.88 28.99 -27.50
CA ASP A 32 -7.76 27.65 -28.09
C ASP A 32 -6.57 26.88 -27.49
N VAL A 33 -5.49 27.61 -27.15
CA VAL A 33 -4.31 27.06 -26.46
C VAL A 33 -4.67 26.65 -25.03
N ASP A 34 -5.40 27.50 -24.31
CA ASP A 34 -5.89 27.19 -22.95
C ASP A 34 -6.87 26.01 -22.94
N ALA A 35 -7.71 25.87 -23.97
CA ALA A 35 -8.63 24.76 -24.12
C ALA A 35 -7.93 23.41 -24.37
N LEU A 36 -6.80 23.41 -25.09
CA LEU A 36 -5.97 22.22 -25.31
C LEU A 36 -5.28 21.77 -24.01
N ILE A 37 -4.72 22.72 -23.24
CA ILE A 37 -4.07 22.43 -21.96
C ILE A 37 -5.07 21.86 -20.94
N ALA A 38 -6.28 22.43 -20.88
CA ALA A 38 -7.34 21.96 -19.99
C ALA A 38 -7.84 20.55 -20.34
N ARG A 39 -7.86 20.20 -21.63
CA ARG A 39 -8.24 18.87 -22.12
C ARG A 39 -7.18 17.81 -21.78
N GLU A 40 -5.90 18.18 -21.81
CA GLU A 40 -4.79 17.27 -21.51
C GLU A 40 -4.66 16.98 -20.01
N LEU A 41 -4.89 18.00 -19.17
CA LEU A 41 -4.94 17.85 -17.70
C LEU A 41 -6.17 17.05 -17.20
N ALA A 42 -7.17 16.86 -18.06
CA ALA A 42 -8.39 16.10 -17.76
C ALA A 42 -8.28 14.60 -18.15
N ALA A 43 -7.13 14.13 -18.66
CA ALA A 43 -6.91 12.72 -18.95
C ALA A 43 -7.06 11.88 -17.66
N PRO A 44 -7.90 10.82 -17.66
CA PRO A 44 -8.18 10.07 -16.45
C PRO A 44 -6.93 9.32 -15.97
N VAL A 45 -6.51 9.62 -14.74
CA VAL A 45 -5.53 8.80 -14.01
C VAL A 45 -6.13 7.39 -13.89
N PRO A 46 -5.43 6.32 -14.32
CA PRO A 46 -5.96 4.97 -14.19
C PRO A 46 -6.26 4.69 -12.70
N PRO A 47 -7.39 4.05 -12.39
CA PRO A 47 -7.77 3.80 -11.02
C PRO A 47 -6.70 2.93 -10.36
N ILE A 48 -6.20 3.39 -9.21
CA ILE A 48 -5.47 2.53 -8.28
C ILE A 48 -6.46 1.44 -7.87
N ASN A 49 -6.27 0.21 -8.37
CA ASN A 49 -7.22 -0.89 -8.25
C ASN A 49 -7.72 -1.07 -6.81
N ALA A 50 -9.05 -1.02 -6.65
CA ALA A 50 -9.79 -1.27 -5.41
C ALA A 50 -9.55 -2.68 -4.84
N ASP A 51 -8.98 -3.60 -5.62
CA ASP A 51 -8.59 -4.96 -5.20
C ASP A 51 -7.53 -5.00 -4.08
N SER A 52 -6.87 -3.88 -3.80
CA SER A 52 -5.84 -3.80 -2.76
C SER A 52 -6.42 -4.01 -1.35
N ALA A 53 -7.68 -3.59 -1.12
CA ALA A 53 -8.32 -3.61 0.20
C ALA A 53 -8.93 -4.99 0.56
N GLU A 54 -9.47 -5.73 -0.41
CA GLU A 54 -10.00 -7.08 -0.16
C GLU A 54 -8.89 -8.10 0.13
N LEU A 55 -7.70 -7.91 -0.47
CA LEU A 55 -6.53 -8.74 -0.18
C LEU A 55 -5.88 -8.41 1.17
N GLU A 56 -6.02 -7.19 1.70
CA GLU A 56 -5.46 -6.81 3.01
C GLU A 56 -6.15 -7.54 4.18
N LEU A 57 -7.46 -7.83 4.06
CA LEU A 57 -8.24 -8.59 5.04
C LEU A 57 -7.89 -10.08 5.09
N VAL A 58 -7.34 -10.64 4.01
CA VAL A 58 -6.85 -12.04 3.94
C VAL A 58 -5.47 -12.20 4.60
N MET A 59 -4.79 -11.09 4.93
CA MET A 59 -3.37 -11.06 5.25
C MET A 59 -3.03 -10.77 6.73
N ALA A 60 -4.03 -10.75 7.61
CA ALA A 60 -3.80 -10.66 9.05
C ALA A 60 -3.25 -12.00 9.59
N PRO A 61 -2.22 -11.98 10.46
CA PRO A 61 -1.75 -13.21 11.09
C PRO A 61 -2.91 -13.86 11.86
N PRO A 62 -3.01 -15.21 11.84
CA PRO A 62 -4.02 -15.90 12.62
C PRO A 62 -3.86 -15.52 14.11
N PRO A 63 -4.96 -15.36 14.85
CA PRO A 63 -4.90 -14.96 16.25
C PRO A 63 -4.06 -15.96 17.05
N SER A 64 -3.08 -15.46 17.80
CA SER A 64 -2.13 -16.25 18.60
C SER A 64 -2.75 -16.99 19.81
N ASP A 65 -4.06 -16.90 19.99
CA ASP A 65 -4.78 -17.35 21.19
C ASP A 65 -5.20 -18.83 21.14
N ASP A 66 -4.75 -19.62 20.17
CA ASP A 66 -5.19 -21.01 19.99
C ASP A 66 -4.74 -22.00 21.07
N ILE A 67 -3.74 -21.64 21.90
CA ILE A 67 -3.23 -22.48 22.98
C ILE A 67 -3.48 -21.79 24.32
N GLN A 68 -4.67 -21.99 24.87
CA GLN A 68 -5.02 -21.48 26.19
C GLN A 68 -4.78 -22.51 27.30
N PRO A 69 -4.38 -22.07 28.51
CA PRO A 69 -4.32 -22.94 29.67
C PRO A 69 -5.70 -23.57 29.93
N ARG A 70 -5.73 -24.90 30.06
CA ARG A 70 -6.93 -25.64 30.41
C ARG A 70 -6.86 -26.11 31.86
N GLU A 71 -7.96 -25.94 32.58
CA GLU A 71 -8.09 -26.44 33.94
C GLU A 71 -7.88 -27.96 34.00
N LEU A 72 -7.12 -28.43 35.01
CA LEU A 72 -6.76 -29.85 35.16
C LEU A 72 -7.99 -30.77 35.22
N GLY A 73 -9.04 -30.32 35.91
CA GLY A 73 -10.31 -31.06 35.99
C GLY A 73 -10.95 -31.30 34.62
N ALA A 74 -10.84 -30.32 33.72
CA ALA A 74 -11.36 -30.46 32.35
C ALA A 74 -10.50 -31.40 31.50
N ILE A 75 -9.18 -31.46 31.74
CA ILE A 75 -8.28 -32.42 31.09
C ILE A 75 -8.63 -33.85 31.53
N PHE A 76 -8.81 -34.07 32.83
CA PHE A 76 -9.18 -35.38 33.37
C PHE A 76 -10.58 -35.83 32.93
N ALA A 77 -11.54 -34.90 32.88
CA ALA A 77 -12.88 -35.18 32.36
C ALA A 77 -12.84 -35.57 30.88
N ALA A 78 -12.07 -34.87 30.05
CA ALA A 78 -11.90 -35.20 28.63
C ALA A 78 -11.25 -36.56 28.40
N ALA A 79 -10.35 -36.98 29.31
CA ALA A 79 -9.71 -38.30 29.29
C ALA A 79 -10.62 -39.41 29.86
N ASN A 80 -11.84 -39.10 30.31
CA ASN A 80 -12.79 -40.04 30.90
C ASN A 80 -12.18 -40.89 32.02
N ILE A 81 -11.39 -40.27 32.91
CA ILE A 81 -10.76 -40.96 34.03
C ILE A 81 -11.88 -41.46 34.99
N PRO A 82 -11.97 -42.78 35.26
CA PRO A 82 -12.96 -43.30 36.18
C PRO A 82 -12.74 -42.73 37.59
N PRO A 83 -13.81 -42.47 38.36
CA PRO A 83 -13.69 -42.00 39.74
C PRO A 83 -12.94 -43.05 40.57
N SER A 84 -11.94 -42.61 41.33
CA SER A 84 -11.19 -43.46 42.26
C SER A 84 -11.81 -43.37 43.67
N PRO A 85 -11.90 -44.50 44.40
CA PRO A 85 -12.26 -44.50 45.82
C PRO A 85 -11.35 -43.58 46.67
N TYR A 86 -10.08 -43.44 46.26
CA TYR A 86 -9.13 -42.53 46.89
C TYR A 86 -8.28 -41.79 45.84
N PRO A 87 -8.66 -40.54 45.50
CA PRO A 87 -7.95 -39.77 44.49
C PRO A 87 -6.50 -39.47 44.86
N ALA A 88 -5.62 -39.45 43.86
CA ALA A 88 -4.20 -39.17 44.03
C ALA A 88 -3.92 -37.83 44.72
N GLU A 89 -4.73 -36.79 44.49
CA GLU A 89 -4.57 -35.49 45.15
C GLU A 89 -4.82 -35.57 46.65
N LYS A 90 -5.73 -36.44 47.09
CA LYS A 90 -5.98 -36.69 48.53
C LYS A 90 -4.77 -37.38 49.14
N MET A 91 -4.18 -38.37 48.45
CA MET A 91 -2.94 -39.04 48.87
C MET A 91 -1.77 -38.06 48.96
N LEU A 92 -1.58 -37.20 47.96
CA LEU A 92 -0.50 -36.22 47.97
C LEU A 92 -0.64 -35.24 49.14
N ARG A 93 -1.84 -34.68 49.37
CA ARG A 93 -2.09 -33.81 50.53
C ARG A 93 -1.83 -34.52 51.86
N LEU A 94 -2.20 -35.80 51.97
CA LEU A 94 -1.91 -36.59 53.14
C LEU A 94 -0.41 -36.73 53.37
N LEU A 95 0.34 -37.15 52.33
CA LEU A 95 1.78 -37.35 52.42
C LEU A 95 2.50 -36.03 52.75
N ASP A 96 2.05 -34.91 52.18
CA ASP A 96 2.61 -33.60 52.46
C ASP A 96 2.31 -33.16 53.90
N GLY A 97 1.10 -33.42 54.40
CA GLY A 97 0.75 -33.22 55.81
C GLY A 97 1.60 -34.07 56.75
N LEU A 98 1.77 -35.36 56.47
CA LEU A 98 2.58 -36.27 57.29
C LEU A 98 4.07 -35.89 57.29
N LYS A 99 4.59 -35.38 56.16
CA LYS A 99 5.97 -34.87 56.05
C LYS A 99 6.19 -33.64 56.93
N ALA A 100 5.19 -32.77 57.05
CA ALA A 100 5.24 -31.57 57.87
C ALA A 100 5.19 -31.85 59.39
N MET A 101 4.78 -33.06 59.80
CA MET A 101 4.69 -33.47 61.21
C MET A 101 6.00 -34.06 61.74
N ASP A 102 6.21 -33.93 63.05
CA ASP A 102 7.28 -34.62 63.77
C ASP A 102 7.05 -36.14 63.81
N VAL A 103 8.11 -36.90 64.07
CA VAL A 103 8.12 -38.37 63.95
C VAL A 103 7.14 -39.05 64.90
N SER A 104 6.89 -38.47 66.09
CA SER A 104 5.96 -39.04 67.06
C SER A 104 4.51 -38.85 66.64
N SER A 105 4.15 -37.65 66.20
CA SER A 105 2.82 -37.31 65.70
C SER A 105 2.48 -38.03 64.39
N ARG A 106 3.48 -38.25 63.51
CA ARG A 106 3.31 -39.03 62.27
C ARG A 106 2.88 -40.47 62.54
N ARG A 107 3.49 -41.10 63.54
CA ARG A 107 3.21 -42.50 63.90
C ARG A 107 1.77 -42.66 64.42
N VAL A 108 1.32 -41.73 65.25
CA VAL A 108 -0.06 -41.68 65.76
C VAL A 108 -1.05 -41.40 64.63
N ALA A 109 -0.74 -40.47 63.73
CA ALA A 109 -1.60 -40.16 62.58
C ALA A 109 -1.79 -41.37 61.66
N VAL A 110 -0.72 -42.09 61.32
CA VAL A 110 -0.82 -43.31 60.48
C VAL A 110 -1.64 -44.40 61.16
N GLN A 111 -1.46 -44.62 62.47
CA GLN A 111 -2.26 -45.58 63.23
C GLN A 111 -3.75 -45.19 63.29
N ALA A 112 -4.05 -43.90 63.43
CA ALA A 112 -5.41 -43.40 63.41
C ALA A 112 -6.09 -43.58 62.04
N MET A 113 -5.33 -43.48 60.95
CA MET A 113 -5.84 -43.71 59.60
C MET A 113 -6.10 -45.18 59.31
N ASP A 114 -5.22 -46.07 59.78
CA ASP A 114 -5.40 -47.52 59.67
C ASP A 114 -6.65 -47.98 60.46
N ALA A 115 -6.89 -47.37 61.63
CA ALA A 115 -8.07 -47.64 62.46
C ALA A 115 -9.37 -47.05 61.90
N ALA A 116 -9.31 -46.12 60.93
CA ALA A 116 -10.49 -45.47 60.36
C ALA A 116 -11.22 -46.32 59.30
N ASP A 117 -10.65 -47.48 58.94
CA ASP A 117 -11.19 -48.47 57.99
C ASP A 117 -11.92 -47.86 56.79
N ASP A 118 -11.18 -47.07 56.01
CA ASP A 118 -11.66 -46.67 54.71
C ASP A 118 -11.41 -47.82 53.72
N ALA A 119 -12.41 -48.22 52.94
CA ALA A 119 -12.33 -49.30 51.96
C ALA A 119 -11.43 -49.01 50.72
N TRP A 120 -10.40 -48.16 50.84
CA TRP A 120 -9.44 -47.85 49.78
C TRP A 120 -8.08 -48.49 50.04
N THR A 121 -7.31 -48.66 48.98
CA THR A 121 -5.96 -49.21 48.99
C THR A 121 -4.97 -48.23 48.37
N ILE A 122 -3.68 -48.34 48.73
CA ILE A 122 -2.63 -47.55 48.09
C ILE A 122 -2.65 -47.73 46.56
N ASP A 123 -3.01 -48.93 46.10
CA ASP A 123 -3.14 -49.24 44.68
C ASP A 123 -4.23 -48.40 43.99
N ASP A 124 -5.32 -48.04 44.67
CA ASP A 124 -6.36 -47.16 44.12
C ASP A 124 -5.83 -45.75 43.84
N ALA A 125 -4.98 -45.22 44.75
CA ALA A 125 -4.35 -43.92 44.59
C ALA A 125 -3.27 -43.95 43.50
N LEU A 126 -2.48 -45.04 43.43
CA LEU A 126 -1.47 -45.23 42.40
C LEU A 126 -2.09 -45.38 41.01
N LEU A 127 -3.17 -46.15 40.89
CA LEU A 127 -3.87 -46.35 39.62
C LEU A 127 -4.51 -45.05 39.13
N ASP A 128 -5.13 -44.27 40.02
CA ASP A 128 -5.64 -42.93 39.70
C ASP A 128 -4.52 -41.99 39.22
N ALA A 129 -3.39 -41.97 39.94
CA ALA A 129 -2.22 -41.18 39.56
C ALA A 129 -1.68 -41.57 38.18
N GLN A 130 -1.54 -42.87 37.89
CA GLN A 130 -1.09 -43.37 36.60
C GLN A 130 -2.01 -42.90 35.45
N ARG A 131 -3.33 -42.97 35.65
CA ARG A 131 -4.33 -42.50 34.67
C ARG A 131 -4.23 -41.00 34.44
N LYS A 132 -4.11 -40.21 35.51
CA LYS A 132 -3.95 -38.76 35.44
C LYS A 132 -2.65 -38.36 34.75
N VAL A 133 -1.54 -39.04 35.05
CA VAL A 133 -0.25 -38.83 34.36
C VAL A 133 -0.37 -39.16 32.87
N ALA A 134 -1.02 -40.26 32.50
CA ALA A 134 -1.27 -40.59 31.11
C ALA A 134 -2.09 -39.50 30.40
N ALA A 135 -3.15 -39.00 31.04
CA ALA A 135 -3.97 -37.91 30.51
C ALA A 135 -3.19 -36.61 30.33
N LEU A 136 -2.36 -36.23 31.30
CA LEU A 136 -1.53 -35.02 31.21
C LEU A 136 -0.46 -35.14 30.12
N ASN A 137 0.16 -36.32 29.97
CA ASN A 137 1.13 -36.57 28.92
C ASN A 137 0.48 -36.52 27.53
N ALA A 138 -0.73 -37.06 27.38
CA ALA A 138 -1.50 -36.97 26.15
C ALA A 138 -1.84 -35.51 25.81
N GLU A 139 -2.30 -34.73 26.78
CA GLU A 139 -2.60 -33.31 26.57
C GLU A 139 -1.34 -32.51 26.22
N LYS A 140 -0.21 -32.77 26.87
CA LYS A 140 1.09 -32.18 26.50
C LYS A 140 1.46 -32.48 25.05
N GLN A 141 1.32 -33.74 24.62
CA GLN A 141 1.59 -34.13 23.23
C GLN A 141 0.64 -33.42 22.26
N ARG A 142 -0.65 -33.31 22.60
CA ARG A 142 -1.64 -32.58 21.81
C ARG A 142 -1.26 -31.10 21.65
N ILE A 143 -0.89 -30.43 22.73
CA ILE A 143 -0.46 -29.02 22.71
C ILE A 143 0.80 -28.84 21.85
N LEU A 144 1.79 -29.72 21.97
CA LEU A 144 3.00 -29.67 21.16
C LEU A 144 2.71 -29.87 19.67
N ALA A 145 1.85 -30.83 19.32
CA ALA A 145 1.43 -31.06 17.94
C ALA A 145 0.67 -29.85 17.37
N GLN A 146 -0.23 -29.26 18.15
CA GLN A 146 -0.96 -28.06 17.78
C GLN A 146 0.00 -26.88 17.56
N ALA A 147 0.97 -26.67 18.44
CA ALA A 147 1.98 -25.62 18.29
C ALA A 147 2.83 -25.81 17.02
N GLN A 148 3.24 -27.04 16.73
CA GLN A 148 3.99 -27.36 15.51
C GLN A 148 3.16 -27.08 14.25
N GLN A 149 1.88 -27.42 14.26
CA GLN A 149 0.96 -27.13 13.15
C GLN A 149 0.81 -25.62 12.93
N ILE A 150 0.55 -24.86 14.00
CA ILE A 150 0.45 -23.39 13.92
C ILE A 150 1.73 -22.78 13.32
N VAL A 151 2.90 -23.26 13.74
CA VAL A 151 4.18 -22.79 13.17
C VAL A 151 4.30 -23.11 11.69
N ALA A 152 3.94 -24.34 11.27
CA ALA A 152 3.98 -24.74 9.87
C ALA A 152 3.00 -23.92 9.01
N ASP A 153 1.79 -23.69 9.48
CA ASP A 153 0.77 -22.91 8.79
C ASP A 153 1.21 -21.45 8.64
N ASN A 154 1.77 -20.85 9.70
CA ASN A 154 2.31 -19.48 9.63
C ASN A 154 3.50 -19.37 8.66
N GLN A 155 4.37 -20.39 8.59
CA GLN A 155 5.45 -20.42 7.60
C GLN A 155 4.92 -20.47 6.16
N GLN A 156 3.88 -21.27 5.91
CA GLN A 156 3.24 -21.33 4.58
C GLN A 156 2.59 -19.99 4.22
N LEU A 157 1.89 -19.36 5.16
CA LEU A 157 1.30 -18.04 4.97
C LEU A 157 2.37 -16.98 4.67
N ALA A 158 3.51 -17.01 5.37
CA ALA A 158 4.63 -16.10 5.11
C ALA A 158 5.18 -16.28 3.69
N LEU A 159 5.41 -17.52 3.24
CA LEU A 159 5.87 -17.82 1.89
C LEU A 159 4.87 -17.36 0.81
N ALA A 160 3.58 -17.61 1.02
CA ALA A 160 2.54 -17.15 0.11
C ALA A 160 2.47 -15.62 0.02
N ARG A 161 2.69 -14.94 1.16
CA ARG A 161 2.77 -13.48 1.23
C ARG A 161 3.97 -12.94 0.46
N ASP A 162 5.14 -13.55 0.62
CA ASP A 162 6.37 -13.13 -0.07
C ASP A 162 6.22 -13.27 -1.60
N GLU A 163 5.64 -14.38 -2.06
CA GLU A 163 5.41 -14.60 -3.49
C GLU A 163 4.41 -13.58 -4.06
N LEU A 164 3.30 -13.33 -3.36
CA LEU A 164 2.33 -12.31 -3.77
C LEU A 164 2.97 -10.91 -3.82
N GLN A 165 3.78 -10.56 -2.82
CA GLN A 165 4.49 -9.28 -2.81
C GLN A 165 5.45 -9.16 -3.99
N ARG A 166 6.18 -10.24 -4.31
CA ARG A 166 7.06 -10.27 -5.46
C ARG A 166 6.30 -10.04 -6.77
N THR A 167 5.22 -10.79 -7.01
CA THR A 167 4.37 -10.61 -8.20
C THR A 167 3.83 -9.19 -8.30
N ARG A 168 3.37 -8.60 -7.17
CA ARG A 168 2.89 -7.20 -7.14
C ARG A 168 3.99 -6.21 -7.50
N VAL A 169 5.19 -6.37 -6.97
CA VAL A 169 6.34 -5.49 -7.28
C VAL A 169 6.72 -5.61 -8.75
N GLU A 170 6.72 -6.81 -9.31
CA GLU A 170 6.98 -7.03 -10.74
C GLU A 170 5.90 -6.37 -11.61
N ALA A 171 4.62 -6.48 -11.25
CA ALA A 171 3.53 -5.80 -11.94
C ALA A 171 3.65 -4.27 -11.87
N LEU A 172 3.96 -3.71 -10.69
CA LEU A 172 4.19 -2.28 -10.52
C LEU A 172 5.36 -1.78 -11.37
N ARG A 173 6.47 -2.54 -11.43
CA ARG A 173 7.60 -2.20 -12.31
C ARG A 173 7.21 -2.18 -13.79
N ALA A 174 6.39 -3.12 -14.23
CA ALA A 174 5.88 -3.14 -15.61
C ALA A 174 5.01 -1.91 -15.91
N GLN A 175 4.14 -1.51 -14.98
CA GLN A 175 3.32 -0.30 -15.11
C GLN A 175 4.17 0.97 -15.19
N ILE A 176 5.20 1.09 -14.33
CA ILE A 176 6.14 2.22 -14.38
C ILE A 176 6.82 2.29 -15.75
N ALA A 177 7.34 1.17 -16.25
CA ALA A 177 7.99 1.12 -17.56
C ALA A 177 7.04 1.46 -18.73
N GLU A 178 5.75 1.19 -18.60
CA GLU A 178 4.73 1.61 -19.59
C GLU A 178 4.49 3.12 -19.52
N LEU A 179 4.30 3.67 -18.32
CA LEU A 179 4.12 5.11 -18.12
C LEU A 179 5.34 5.90 -18.59
N GLU A 180 6.55 5.42 -18.34
CA GLU A 180 7.79 6.02 -18.83
C GLU A 180 7.86 6.04 -20.36
N ARG A 181 7.41 4.96 -21.03
CA ARG A 181 7.32 4.89 -22.49
C ARG A 181 6.29 5.87 -23.05
N SER A 182 5.11 5.93 -22.44
CA SER A 182 4.07 6.89 -22.82
C SER A 182 4.55 8.34 -22.66
N MET A 183 5.23 8.64 -21.55
CA MET A 183 5.80 9.97 -21.30
C MET A 183 6.87 10.35 -22.33
N ALA A 184 7.75 9.40 -22.70
CA ALA A 184 8.76 9.65 -23.73
C ALA A 184 8.14 9.93 -25.10
N ALA A 185 7.10 9.19 -25.47
CA ALA A 185 6.38 9.40 -26.73
C ALA A 185 5.69 10.78 -26.77
N GLU A 186 5.08 11.20 -25.66
CA GLU A 186 4.42 12.51 -25.58
C GLU A 186 5.43 13.67 -25.69
N ILE A 187 6.61 13.53 -25.08
CA ILE A 187 7.69 14.52 -25.20
C ILE A 187 8.18 14.62 -26.65
N GLU A 188 8.32 13.50 -27.35
CA GLU A 188 8.72 13.48 -28.76
C GLU A 188 7.66 14.14 -29.65
N GLN A 189 6.39 13.80 -29.43
CA GLN A 189 5.26 14.37 -30.16
C GLN A 189 5.16 15.89 -29.95
N ALA A 190 5.21 16.36 -28.70
CA ALA A 190 5.20 17.78 -28.38
C ALA A 190 6.40 18.52 -29.01
N GLY A 191 7.57 17.86 -29.09
CA GLY A 191 8.74 18.38 -29.79
C GLY A 191 8.52 18.54 -31.30
N ALA A 192 7.90 17.54 -31.94
CA ALA A 192 7.56 17.58 -33.37
C ALA A 192 6.50 18.65 -33.68
N ASP A 193 5.48 18.77 -32.84
CA ASP A 193 4.42 19.78 -32.99
C ASP A 193 5.00 21.19 -32.85
N LYS A 194 5.88 21.40 -31.87
CA LYS A 194 6.60 22.67 -31.71
C LYS A 194 7.44 23.01 -32.94
N ALA A 195 8.20 22.06 -33.48
CA ALA A 195 9.01 22.27 -34.68
C ALA A 195 8.13 22.61 -35.89
N THR A 196 6.98 21.95 -36.04
CA THR A 196 6.00 22.21 -37.10
C THR A 196 5.43 23.63 -37.00
N CYS A 197 5.00 24.05 -35.81
CA CYS A 197 4.52 25.41 -35.55
C CYS A 197 5.59 26.48 -35.84
N GLN A 198 6.85 26.23 -35.44
CA GLN A 198 7.95 27.15 -35.72
C GLN A 198 8.24 27.26 -37.21
N ALA A 199 8.30 26.15 -37.93
CA ALA A 199 8.49 26.14 -39.38
C ALA A 199 7.35 26.85 -40.13
N ALA A 200 6.10 26.66 -39.69
CA ALA A 200 4.96 27.37 -40.25
C ALA A 200 5.06 28.89 -40.04
N GLY A 201 5.44 29.32 -38.83
CA GLY A 201 5.67 30.74 -38.51
C GLY A 201 6.80 31.37 -39.32
N GLU A 202 7.93 30.67 -39.46
CA GLU A 202 9.05 31.13 -40.31
C GLU A 202 8.66 31.20 -41.79
N GLY A 203 7.92 30.20 -42.28
CA GLY A 203 7.39 30.18 -43.64
C GLY A 203 6.46 31.37 -43.92
N ALA A 204 5.53 31.65 -43.01
CA ALA A 204 4.63 32.80 -43.11
C ALA A 204 5.40 34.14 -43.12
N LYS A 205 6.42 34.28 -42.26
CA LYS A 205 7.28 35.46 -42.24
C LYS A 205 8.02 35.67 -43.56
N LEU A 206 8.61 34.62 -44.13
CA LEU A 206 9.30 34.68 -45.42
C LEU A 206 8.34 35.01 -46.57
N ALA A 207 7.12 34.47 -46.55
CA ALA A 207 6.09 34.79 -47.53
C ALA A 207 5.67 36.26 -47.45
N ALA A 208 5.43 36.78 -46.23
CA ALA A 208 5.09 38.18 -46.00
C ALA A 208 6.21 39.13 -46.48
N GLN A 209 7.47 38.80 -46.22
CA GLN A 209 8.62 39.60 -46.71
C GLN A 209 8.69 39.66 -48.24
N ARG A 210 8.41 38.54 -48.93
CA ARG A 210 8.38 38.51 -50.40
C ARG A 210 7.25 39.36 -50.95
N GLU A 211 6.06 39.27 -50.37
CA GLU A 211 4.91 40.07 -50.80
C GLU A 211 5.15 41.56 -50.51
N GLN A 212 5.72 41.91 -49.36
CA GLN A 212 6.11 43.29 -49.05
C GLN A 212 7.09 43.83 -50.10
N ALA A 213 8.15 43.09 -50.44
CA ALA A 213 9.12 43.52 -51.45
C ALA A 213 8.48 43.71 -52.83
N ARG A 214 7.53 42.84 -53.19
CA ARG A 214 6.73 42.98 -54.43
C ARG A 214 5.88 44.25 -54.40
N LEU A 215 5.13 44.49 -53.32
CA LEU A 215 4.28 45.67 -53.16
C LEU A 215 5.10 46.97 -53.15
N GLU A 216 6.28 46.98 -52.52
CA GLU A 216 7.20 48.11 -52.55
C GLU A 216 7.69 48.40 -53.97
N SER A 217 8.01 47.36 -54.76
CA SER A 217 8.39 47.52 -56.17
C SER A 217 7.25 48.08 -57.02
N GLU A 218 6.02 47.58 -56.85
CA GLU A 218 4.84 48.11 -57.54
C GLU A 218 4.57 49.58 -57.13
N THR A 219 4.69 49.89 -55.84
CA THR A 219 4.55 51.26 -55.31
C THR A 219 5.57 52.20 -55.93
N GLN A 220 6.84 51.81 -55.99
CA GLN A 220 7.89 52.61 -56.65
C GLN A 220 7.58 52.85 -58.13
N GLY A 221 7.05 51.85 -58.83
CA GLY A 221 6.58 52.00 -60.21
C GLY A 221 5.49 53.07 -60.35
N PHE A 222 4.48 53.05 -59.48
CA PHE A 222 3.43 54.07 -59.48
C PHE A 222 3.93 55.45 -59.07
N THR A 223 4.80 55.56 -58.06
CA THR A 223 5.41 56.83 -57.65
C THR A 223 6.23 57.43 -58.78
N SER A 224 7.05 56.64 -59.47
CA SER A 224 7.82 57.12 -60.63
C SER A 224 6.91 57.63 -61.75
N LEU A 225 5.78 56.96 -62.01
CA LEU A 225 4.77 57.44 -62.95
C LEU A 225 4.16 58.77 -62.48
N LEU A 226 3.80 58.89 -61.21
CA LEU A 226 3.29 60.13 -60.62
C LEU A 226 4.33 61.27 -60.70
N ASP A 227 5.61 61.01 -60.52
CA ASP A 227 6.66 62.04 -60.68
C ASP A 227 6.81 62.47 -62.15
N MET A 228 6.75 61.52 -63.09
CA MET A 228 6.89 61.79 -64.53
C MET A 228 5.70 62.56 -65.11
N PHE A 229 4.47 62.26 -64.69
CA PHE A 229 3.25 62.79 -65.29
C PHE A 229 2.42 63.67 -64.35
N GLY A 230 2.66 63.62 -63.05
CA GLY A 230 1.92 64.36 -62.02
C GLY A 230 2.51 65.73 -61.69
N SER A 231 3.69 66.09 -62.21
CA SER A 231 4.13 67.48 -62.15
C SER A 231 3.43 68.31 -63.23
N LYS A 232 2.28 68.87 -62.86
CA LYS A 232 1.85 70.23 -63.16
C LYS A 232 0.58 70.59 -62.37
N ASN A 233 0.80 71.15 -61.20
CA ASN A 233 0.37 72.52 -60.85
C ASN A 233 1.19 73.02 -59.66
#